data_AF-A0A8S3YXJ7-F1
#
_entry.id   AF-A0A8S3YXJ7-F1
#
_cell.length_a   1.000
_cell.length_b   1.000
_cell.length_c   1.000
_cell.angle_alpha   90.00
_cell.angle_beta   90.00
_cell.angle_gamma   90.00
#
_symmetry.space_group_name_H-M   'P 1'
#
loop_
_entity.id
_entity.type
_entity.pdbx_description
1 polymer ?
#
loop_
_entity_poly.entity_id
_entity_poly.type
_entity_poly.pdbx_seq_one_letter_code
_entity_poly.pdbx_strand_id
1 'polypeptide(L)'
;MGLAEGIGQSQFKPRLRVVVGGKIYDVTEFADRHPGGREVLEKHNGQNVEEAMQNPAVHGHTKSAFVLLEKYFVGNVDSLRSK
;
A
#
# COMPACT_ATOMS: atom_id res chain seq x y z
N MET A 1 24.90 36.20 12.50
CA MET A 1 23.59 36.03 11.81
C MET A 1 23.91 35.41 10.46
N GLY A 2 23.83 34.12 10.17
CA GLY A 2 23.00 33.06 10.74
C GLY A 2 22.06 32.58 9.63
N LEU A 3 22.53 31.73 8.71
CA LEU A 3 21.69 30.96 7.79
C LEU A 3 22.36 29.59 7.57
N ALA A 4 21.85 28.59 8.29
CA ALA A 4 22.17 27.20 8.05
C ALA A 4 21.41 26.75 6.80
N GLU A 5 22.15 26.36 5.76
CA GLU A 5 21.62 25.79 4.53
C GLU A 5 20.96 24.43 4.80
N GLY A 6 19.83 24.21 4.13
CA GLY A 6 18.83 23.20 4.45
C GLY A 6 19.37 21.79 4.55
N ILE A 7 19.25 21.21 5.74
CA ILE A 7 19.14 19.76 5.91
C ILE A 7 17.94 19.28 5.09
N GLY A 8 18.22 18.60 3.98
CA GLY A 8 17.21 17.85 3.23
C GLY A 8 16.54 16.88 4.19
N GLN A 9 15.33 17.22 4.64
CA GLN A 9 14.52 16.32 5.43
C GLN A 9 14.21 15.13 4.53
N SER A 10 14.93 14.03 4.71
CA SER A 10 14.51 12.74 4.19
C SER A 10 13.17 12.43 4.87
N GLN A 11 12.08 12.82 4.22
CA GLN A 11 10.74 12.45 4.64
C GLN A 11 10.63 10.94 4.44
N PHE A 12 10.84 10.19 5.52
CA PHE A 12 10.47 8.80 5.55
C PHE A 12 8.94 8.72 5.40
N LYS A 13 8.47 8.42 4.18
CA LYS A 13 7.06 8.06 3.98
C LYS A 13 6.84 6.73 4.73
N PRO A 14 5.84 6.65 5.63
CA PRO A 14 5.51 5.39 6.28
C PRO A 14 5.13 4.37 5.20
N ARG A 15 5.68 3.15 5.30
CA ARG A 15 5.38 2.08 4.34
C ARG A 15 3.92 1.68 4.46
N LEU A 16 3.25 1.60 3.32
CA LEU A 16 1.88 1.14 3.19
C LEU A 16 1.87 -0.21 2.51
N ARG A 17 1.46 -1.23 3.25
CA ARG A 17 1.44 -2.61 2.79
C ARG A 17 0.08 -3.21 3.00
N VAL A 18 -0.37 -4.00 2.04
CA VAL A 18 -1.65 -4.72 2.12
C VAL A 18 -1.45 -6.17 1.73
N VAL A 19 -2.35 -7.02 2.21
CA VAL A 19 -2.36 -8.45 1.90
C VAL A 19 -3.57 -8.77 1.03
N VAL A 20 -3.35 -9.49 -0.07
CA VAL A 20 -4.42 -10.00 -0.96
C VAL A 20 -4.03 -11.41 -1.39
N GLY A 21 -4.89 -12.41 -1.17
CA GLY A 21 -4.60 -13.80 -1.53
C GLY A 21 -3.31 -14.37 -0.92
N GLY A 22 -2.96 -13.97 0.31
CA GLY A 22 -1.71 -14.39 0.97
C GLY A 22 -0.43 -13.78 0.39
N LYS A 23 -0.54 -12.84 -0.55
CA LYS A 23 0.56 -12.05 -1.11
C LYS A 23 0.59 -10.67 -0.46
N ILE A 24 1.77 -10.13 -0.26
CA ILE A 24 2.04 -8.81 0.33
C ILE A 24 2.41 -7.85 -0.80
N TYR A 25 1.80 -6.67 -0.77
CA TYR A 25 2.03 -5.62 -1.74
C TYR A 25 2.44 -4.33 -1.03
N ASP A 26 3.51 -3.69 -1.51
CA ASP A 26 3.97 -2.40 -1.01
C ASP A 26 3.44 -1.28 -1.92
N VAL A 27 2.33 -0.68 -1.50
CA VAL A 27 1.58 0.34 -2.24
C VAL A 27 1.98 1.76 -1.84
N THR A 28 3.12 1.94 -1.16
CA THR A 28 3.59 3.25 -0.67
C THR A 28 3.65 4.30 -1.79
N GLU A 29 4.22 3.93 -2.94
CA GLU A 29 4.34 4.81 -4.11
C GLU A 29 3.01 5.00 -4.86
N PHE A 30 2.06 4.07 -4.68
CA PHE A 30 0.73 4.15 -5.27
C PHE A 30 -0.23 4.99 -4.42
N ALA A 31 0.07 5.18 -3.15
CA ALA A 31 -0.92 5.66 -2.19
C ALA A 31 -1.49 7.05 -2.54
N ASP A 32 -0.64 7.96 -3.02
CA ASP A 32 -1.03 9.31 -3.43
C ASP A 32 -1.79 9.30 -4.79
N ARG A 33 -1.77 8.19 -5.52
CA ARG A 33 -2.43 7.98 -6.83
C ARG A 33 -3.67 7.10 -6.74
N HIS A 34 -4.00 6.61 -5.55
CA HIS A 34 -5.15 5.73 -5.34
C HIS A 34 -6.45 6.53 -5.52
N PRO A 35 -7.36 6.14 -6.45
CA PRO A 35 -8.61 6.87 -6.68
C PRO A 35 -9.52 6.98 -5.46
N GLY A 36 -9.48 5.99 -4.55
CA GLY A 36 -10.19 6.02 -3.27
C GLY A 36 -9.49 6.85 -2.17
N GLY A 37 -8.37 7.49 -2.49
CA GLY A 37 -7.56 8.28 -1.56
C GLY A 37 -6.52 7.46 -0.78
N ARG A 38 -5.44 8.13 -0.39
CA ARG A 38 -4.36 7.58 0.46
C ARG A 38 -4.87 7.09 1.80
N GLU A 39 -5.74 7.88 2.43
CA GLU A 39 -6.31 7.66 3.76
C GLU A 39 -7.04 6.30 3.89
N VAL A 40 -7.62 5.79 2.80
CA VAL A 40 -8.22 4.45 2.77
C VAL A 40 -7.15 3.36 2.87
N LEU A 41 -6.01 3.52 2.21
CA LEU A 41 -4.89 2.58 2.29
C LEU A 41 -4.19 2.64 3.65
N GLU A 42 -4.12 3.82 4.26
CA GLU A 42 -3.59 4.01 5.62
C GLU A 42 -4.44 3.29 6.67
N LYS A 43 -5.77 3.36 6.55
CA LYS A 43 -6.70 2.61 7.41
C LYS A 43 -6.52 1.10 7.31
N HIS A 44 -6.10 0.61 6.14
CA HIS A 44 -5.90 -0.82 5.88
C HIS A 44 -4.43 -1.27 5.91
N ASN A 45 -3.53 -0.44 6.43
CA ASN A 45 -2.11 -0.76 6.44
C ASN A 45 -1.82 -2.00 7.30
N GLY A 46 -1.14 -2.98 6.71
CA GLY A 46 -0.82 -4.27 7.31
C GLY A 46 -1.98 -5.27 7.33
N GLN A 47 -3.14 -4.94 6.76
CA GLN A 47 -4.33 -5.80 6.81
C GLN A 47 -4.52 -6.61 5.51
N ASN A 48 -5.30 -7.69 5.63
CA ASN A 48 -5.85 -8.38 4.47
C ASN A 48 -7.04 -7.58 3.93
N VAL A 49 -6.97 -7.20 2.66
CA VAL A 49 -7.95 -6.35 1.97
C VAL A 49 -8.64 -7.08 0.83
N GLU A 50 -8.51 -8.40 0.72
CA GLU A 50 -9.10 -9.20 -0.36
C GLU A 50 -10.62 -8.97 -0.47
N GLU A 51 -11.33 -9.13 0.64
CA GLU A 51 -12.78 -8.87 0.70
C GLU A 51 -13.10 -7.41 0.40
N ALA A 52 -12.29 -6.46 0.90
CA ALA A 52 -12.48 -5.03 0.66
C ALA A 52 -12.30 -4.66 -0.82
N MET A 53 -11.36 -5.29 -1.52
CA MET A 53 -11.14 -5.07 -2.96
C MET A 53 -12.26 -5.65 -3.82
N GLN A 54 -12.87 -6.76 -3.39
CA GLN A 54 -13.93 -7.44 -4.11
C GLN A 54 -15.33 -6.92 -3.77
N ASN A 55 -15.49 -6.15 -2.69
CA ASN A 55 -16.79 -5.71 -2.22
C ASN A 55 -17.38 -4.58 -3.10
N PRO A 56 -18.44 -4.88 -3.88
CA PRO A 56 -19.06 -3.91 -4.78
C PRO A 56 -19.84 -2.82 -4.04
N ALA A 57 -20.20 -3.05 -2.77
CA ALA A 57 -20.96 -2.09 -1.96
C ALA A 57 -20.10 -0.91 -1.45
N VAL A 58 -18.78 -1.07 -1.39
CA VAL A 58 -17.85 -0.02 -0.92
C VAL A 58 -16.99 0.58 -2.03
N HIS A 59 -16.71 -0.14 -3.11
CA HIS A 59 -16.23 0.28 -4.45
C HIS A 59 -15.54 -0.96 -5.07
N GLY A 60 -16.21 -1.61 -6.03
CA GLY A 60 -15.68 -2.84 -6.65
C GLY A 60 -14.45 -2.54 -7.52
N HIS A 61 -13.30 -3.12 -7.18
CA HIS A 61 -12.11 -3.01 -8.02
C HIS A 61 -12.26 -3.85 -9.29
N THR A 62 -11.92 -3.27 -10.44
CA THR A 62 -11.94 -4.02 -11.70
C THR A 62 -10.79 -5.01 -11.78
N LYS A 63 -10.86 -5.99 -12.69
CA LYS A 63 -9.75 -6.92 -12.97
C LYS A 63 -8.43 -6.18 -13.26
N SER A 64 -8.51 -5.03 -13.93
CA SER A 64 -7.34 -4.19 -14.23
C SER A 64 -6.67 -3.63 -12.98
N ALA A 65 -7.40 -3.38 -11.91
CA ALA A 65 -6.82 -2.93 -10.65
C ALA A 65 -6.00 -4.04 -9.96
N PHE A 66 -6.45 -5.30 -10.04
CA PHE A 66 -5.66 -6.44 -9.58
C PHE A 66 -4.39 -6.64 -10.41
N VAL A 67 -4.47 -6.44 -11.73
CA VAL A 67 -3.27 -6.48 -12.60
C VAL A 67 -2.29 -5.35 -12.25
N LEU A 68 -2.80 -4.16 -11.92
CA LEU A 68 -1.95 -3.06 -11.45
C LEU A 68 -1.29 -3.37 -10.10
N LEU A 69 -2.04 -3.99 -9.18
CA LEU A 69 -1.57 -4.37 -7.85
C LEU A 69 -0.35 -5.31 -7.92
N GLU A 70 -0.31 -6.23 -8.89
CA GLU A 70 0.81 -7.16 -9.09
C GLU A 70 2.17 -6.45 -9.29
N LYS A 71 2.19 -5.19 -9.76
CA LYS A 71 3.43 -4.39 -9.87
C LYS A 71 4.04 -4.03 -8.51
N TYR A 72 3.25 -4.08 -7.45
CA TYR A 72 3.64 -3.72 -6.10
C TYR A 72 3.92 -4.95 -5.23
N PHE A 73 3.95 -6.16 -5.81
CA PHE A 73 4.21 -7.39 -5.07
C PHE A 73 5.61 -7.39 -4.44
N VAL A 74 5.69 -7.74 -3.15
CA VAL A 74 6.96 -7.78 -2.40
C VAL A 74 7.22 -9.12 -1.69
N GLY A 75 6.26 -10.06 -1.70
CA GLY A 75 6.46 -11.39 -1.14
C GLY A 75 5.18 -12.05 -0.64
N ASN A 76 5.30 -13.24 -0.04
CA ASN A 76 4.19 -14.00 0.53
C ASN A 76 4.16 -13.90 2.05
N VAL A 77 2.98 -14.00 2.64
CA VAL A 77 2.81 -14.01 4.11
C VAL A 77 3.52 -15.20 4.75
N ASP A 78 3.47 -16.38 4.11
CA ASP A 78 4.21 -17.57 4.57
C ASP A 78 5.73 -17.37 4.60
N SER A 79 6.27 -16.57 3.67
CA SER A 79 7.70 -16.28 3.64
C SER A 79 8.17 -15.43 4.84
N LEU A 80 7.25 -14.84 5.61
CA LEU A 80 7.55 -14.07 6.82
C LEU A 80 7.43 -14.89 8.12
N ARG A 81 6.90 -16.12 8.07
CA ARG A 81 6.65 -16.96 9.26
C ARG A 81 7.76 -17.96 9.59
N SER A 82 8.82 -18.05 8.79
CA SER A 82 9.98 -18.90 9.10
C SER A 82 11.03 -18.15 9.92
N LYS A 83 10.81 -18.03 11.23
CA LYS A 83 11.85 -17.91 12.27
C LYS A 83 11.24 -18.12 13.66
#